data_AF-A0A0X1TJ54-F1
#
_entry.id   AF-A0A0X1TJ54-F1
#
_cell.length_a   1.000
_cell.length_b   1.000
_cell.length_c   1.000
_cell.angle_alpha   90.00
_cell.angle_beta   90.00
_cell.angle_gamma   90.00
#
_symmetry.space_group_name_H-M   'P 1'
#
loop_
_entity.id
_entity.type
_entity.pdbx_description
1 polymer ?
#
loop_
_entity_poly.entity_id
_entity_poly.type
_entity_poly.pdbx_seq_one_letter_code
_entity_poly.pdbx_strand_id
1 'polypeptide(L)'
;MQSIFNCCLIDIKDMLDNGTVINKRMIESPKSFQVACTVMTQIIAQVASSQYGGQSIDIRHLGKYLRRSRDKYVAMLEDVISSKAELSQTVEALMAKELASGVQTIQYQINTLMTTNG
;
A
#
# COMPACT_ATOMS: atom_id res chain seq x y z
N MET A 1 -13.28 18.69 23.62
CA MET A 1 -13.81 17.36 23.25
C MET A 1 -13.72 17.26 21.74
N GLN A 2 -12.78 16.47 21.21
CA GLN A 2 -12.66 16.29 19.75
C GLN A 2 -13.88 15.47 19.30
N SER A 3 -14.61 15.93 18.29
CA SER A 3 -15.74 15.17 17.74
C SER A 3 -15.17 13.91 17.09
N ILE A 4 -15.53 12.75 17.64
CA ILE A 4 -15.19 11.44 17.07
C ILE A 4 -16.34 11.07 16.14
N PHE A 5 -16.02 10.77 14.88
CA PHE A 5 -17.01 10.38 13.87
C PHE A 5 -17.25 8.86 13.87
N ASN A 6 -18.35 8.42 13.25
CA ASN A 6 -18.77 7.01 13.23
C ASN A 6 -17.92 6.15 12.28
N CYS A 7 -18.33 6.05 11.03
CA CYS A 7 -17.69 5.26 9.98
C CYS A 7 -17.27 6.15 8.82
N CYS A 8 -16.32 5.69 8.01
CA CYS A 8 -15.94 6.36 6.78
C CYS A 8 -15.53 5.40 5.65
N LEU A 9 -15.58 5.92 4.42
CA LEU A 9 -14.86 5.37 3.28
C LEU A 9 -13.57 6.19 3.15
N ILE A 10 -12.42 5.58 3.38
CA ILE A 10 -11.15 6.30 3.29
C ILE A 10 -10.77 6.48 1.82
N ASP A 11 -10.48 7.72 1.44
CA ASP A 11 -9.93 8.03 0.11
C ASP A 11 -8.44 7.68 0.03
N ILE A 12 -8.15 6.37 -0.01
CA ILE A 12 -6.79 5.85 -0.17
C ILE A 12 -6.16 6.29 -1.48
N LYS A 13 -6.96 6.58 -2.51
CA LYS A 13 -6.42 7.09 -3.77
C LYS A 13 -5.76 8.45 -3.54
N ASP A 14 -6.49 9.42 -3.00
CA ASP A 14 -5.98 10.76 -2.77
C ASP A 14 -4.76 10.74 -1.83
N MET A 15 -4.89 10.06 -0.69
CA MET A 15 -3.84 10.01 0.34
C MET A 15 -2.53 9.39 -0.17
N LEU A 16 -2.59 8.39 -1.07
CA LEU A 16 -1.39 7.78 -1.64
C LEU A 16 -0.90 8.53 -2.90
N ASP A 17 -1.79 9.17 -3.66
CA ASP A 17 -1.45 9.93 -4.88
C ASP A 17 -0.71 11.22 -4.53
N ASN A 18 -1.29 11.99 -3.60
CA ASN A 18 -0.89 13.34 -3.25
C ASN A 18 -0.03 13.40 -1.97
N GLY A 19 0.08 12.26 -1.28
CA GLY A 19 0.73 12.17 0.01
C GLY A 19 -0.21 12.53 1.16
N THR A 20 0.19 12.17 2.37
CA THR A 20 -0.63 12.34 3.57
C THR A 20 0.25 12.56 4.79
N VAL A 21 -0.30 13.12 5.87
CA VAL A 21 0.42 13.26 7.13
C VAL A 21 0.03 12.11 8.06
N ILE A 22 1.02 11.31 8.45
CA ILE A 22 0.89 10.25 9.45
C ILE A 22 1.80 10.63 10.62
N ASN A 23 1.27 10.69 11.85
CA ASN A 23 2.05 11.02 13.05
C ASN A 23 2.92 12.30 12.90
N LYS A 24 2.34 13.37 12.36
CA LYS A 24 3.03 14.67 12.10
C LYS A 24 4.20 14.57 11.11
N ARG A 25 4.28 13.52 10.31
CA ARG A 25 5.26 13.36 9.23
C ARG A 25 4.55 13.27 7.89
N MET A 26 5.04 14.02 6.91
CA MET A 26 4.57 13.91 5.52
C MET A 26 5.05 12.58 4.94
N ILE A 27 4.12 11.81 4.42
CA ILE A 27 4.35 10.58 3.69
C ILE A 27 4.11 10.89 2.22
N GLU A 28 5.15 10.74 1.41
CA GLU A 28 5.08 10.96 -0.02
C GLU A 28 4.43 9.78 -0.75
N SER A 29 4.09 9.97 -2.03
CA SER A 29 3.52 8.92 -2.86
C SER A 29 4.45 7.69 -2.93
N PRO A 30 3.98 6.48 -2.57
CA PRO A 30 4.79 5.26 -2.58
C PRO A 30 5.44 4.97 -3.94
N LYS A 31 6.67 4.43 -3.90
CA LYS A 31 7.44 4.12 -5.11
C LYS A 31 7.47 2.62 -5.46
N SER A 32 6.77 1.79 -4.69
CA SER A 32 6.53 0.37 -4.98
C SER A 32 5.21 -0.10 -4.39
N PHE A 33 4.72 -1.26 -4.82
CA PHE A 33 3.54 -1.90 -4.26
C PHE A 33 3.69 -2.20 -2.78
N GLN A 34 4.82 -2.79 -2.38
CA GLN A 34 5.03 -3.14 -0.98
C GLN A 34 5.03 -1.93 -0.05
N VAL A 35 5.65 -0.80 -0.47
CA VAL A 35 5.58 0.45 0.31
C VAL A 35 4.14 0.98 0.36
N ALA A 36 3.37 0.88 -0.73
CA ALA A 36 1.97 1.30 -0.74
C ALA A 36 1.11 0.46 0.23
N CYS A 37 1.32 -0.86 0.29
CA CYS A 37 0.68 -1.75 1.26
C CYS A 37 0.96 -1.30 2.71
N THR A 38 2.22 -1.00 3.03
CA THR A 38 2.62 -0.54 4.38
C THR A 38 2.06 0.85 4.72
N VAL A 39 2.04 1.79 3.79
CA VAL A 39 1.46 3.12 4.06
C VAL A 39 -0.06 3.01 4.23
N MET A 40 -0.73 2.20 3.42
CA MET A 40 -2.17 1.98 3.54
C MET A 40 -2.56 1.44 4.92
N THR A 41 -1.83 0.46 5.46
CA THR A 41 -2.12 -0.09 6.79
C THR A 41 -1.84 0.92 7.91
N GLN A 42 -0.85 1.79 7.76
CA GLN A 42 -0.63 2.91 8.68
C GLN A 42 -1.80 3.89 8.66
N ILE A 43 -2.34 4.22 7.48
CA ILE A 43 -3.54 5.06 7.34
C ILE A 43 -4.73 4.41 8.06
N ILE A 44 -5.00 3.13 7.80
CA ILE A 44 -6.07 2.34 8.44
C ILE A 44 -5.97 2.44 9.98
N ALA A 45 -4.78 2.27 10.55
CA ALA A 45 -4.59 2.34 12.01
C ALA A 45 -4.82 3.75 12.58
N GLN A 46 -4.41 4.80 11.86
CA GLN A 46 -4.63 6.19 12.29
C GLN A 46 -6.10 6.60 12.23
N VAL A 47 -6.79 6.22 11.15
CA VAL A 47 -8.22 6.50 11.01
C VAL A 47 -9.03 5.75 12.05
N ALA A 48 -8.76 4.45 12.26
CA ALA A 48 -9.41 3.66 13.32
C ALA A 48 -9.20 4.26 14.72
N SER A 49 -8.03 4.85 14.98
CA SER A 49 -7.70 5.53 16.24
C SER A 49 -8.43 6.88 16.41
N SER A 50 -9.00 7.42 15.33
CA SER A 50 -9.66 8.74 15.30
C SER A 50 -11.19 8.65 15.13
N GLN A 51 -11.74 7.44 15.05
CA GLN A 51 -13.17 7.18 14.89
C GLN A 51 -13.63 6.06 15.84
N TYR A 52 -14.93 5.88 16.04
CA TYR A 52 -15.47 4.81 16.90
C TYR A 52 -16.10 3.64 16.12
N GLY A 53 -16.35 3.80 14.82
CA GLY A 53 -16.98 2.80 13.96
C GLY A 53 -16.01 2.18 12.94
N GLY A 54 -16.60 1.46 11.97
CA GLY A 54 -15.87 0.75 10.93
C GLY A 54 -15.34 1.66 9.82
N GLN A 55 -14.42 1.12 9.02
CA GLN A 55 -13.86 1.80 7.86
C GLN A 55 -13.88 0.86 6.66
N SER A 56 -14.13 1.42 5.50
CA SER A 56 -14.00 0.71 4.22
C SER A 56 -12.93 1.36 3.37
N ILE A 57 -12.23 0.54 2.58
CA ILE A 57 -11.18 0.95 1.66
C ILE A 57 -11.36 0.25 0.32
N ASP A 58 -11.04 0.93 -0.78
CA ASP A 58 -10.98 0.34 -2.10
C ASP A 58 -9.54 -0.06 -2.46
N ILE A 59 -9.28 -1.37 -2.42
CA ILE A 59 -7.95 -1.95 -2.67
C ILE A 59 -7.46 -1.75 -4.11
N ARG A 60 -8.36 -1.46 -5.07
CA ARG A 60 -7.99 -1.30 -6.50
C ARG A 60 -7.02 -0.13 -6.69
N HIS A 61 -7.03 0.85 -5.79
CA HIS A 61 -6.10 1.98 -5.81
C HIS A 61 -4.64 1.56 -5.59
N LEU A 62 -4.37 0.37 -5.04
CA LEU A 62 -3.02 -0.17 -4.95
C LEU A 62 -2.45 -0.63 -6.30
N GLY A 63 -3.31 -0.93 -7.29
CA GLY A 63 -2.90 -1.53 -8.57
C GLY A 63 -1.91 -0.68 -9.36
N LYS A 64 -1.96 0.65 -9.25
CA LYS A 64 -0.97 1.52 -9.91
C LYS A 64 0.44 1.38 -9.31
N TYR A 65 0.56 1.04 -8.03
CA TYR A 65 1.85 0.81 -7.39
C TYR A 65 2.42 -0.55 -7.75
N LEU A 66 1.56 -1.54 -8.01
CA LEU A 66 1.95 -2.81 -8.62
C LEU A 66 2.57 -2.59 -10.00
N ARG A 67 1.97 -1.71 -10.83
CA ARG A 67 2.59 -1.30 -12.09
C ARG A 67 3.95 -0.61 -11.90
N ARG A 68 4.07 0.31 -10.93
CA ARG A 68 5.36 0.97 -10.62
C ARG A 68 6.45 -0.04 -10.24
N SER A 69 6.11 -1.05 -9.44
CA SER A 69 7.05 -2.13 -9.11
C SER A 69 7.50 -2.91 -10.35
N ARG A 70 6.56 -3.26 -11.25
CA ARG A 70 6.89 -3.94 -12.51
C ARG A 70 7.87 -3.13 -13.34
N ASP A 71 7.58 -1.84 -13.52
CA ASP A 71 8.42 -0.95 -14.32
C ASP A 71 9.83 -0.82 -13.69
N LYS A 72 9.91 -0.83 -12.35
CA LYS A 72 11.19 -0.89 -11.62
C LYS A 72 11.94 -2.20 -11.87
N TYR A 73 11.26 -3.35 -11.84
CA TYR A 73 11.90 -4.64 -12.13
C TYR A 73 12.41 -4.73 -13.56
N VAL A 74 11.64 -4.23 -14.53
CA VAL A 74 12.07 -4.15 -15.93
C VAL A 74 13.34 -3.31 -16.04
N ALA A 75 13.35 -2.09 -15.50
CA ALA A 75 14.51 -1.20 -15.55
C ALA A 75 15.75 -1.78 -14.86
N MET A 76 15.58 -2.56 -13.79
CA MET A 76 16.72 -3.20 -13.10
C MET A 76 17.27 -4.42 -13.84
N LEU A 77 16.47 -5.07 -14.69
CA LEU A 77 16.82 -6.35 -15.31
C LEU A 77 17.04 -6.27 -16.82
N GLU A 78 16.61 -5.19 -17.48
CA GLU A 78 16.73 -5.05 -18.94
C GLU A 78 18.19 -5.04 -19.44
N ASP A 79 19.11 -4.49 -18.64
CA ASP A 79 20.55 -4.50 -18.94
C ASP A 79 21.24 -5.80 -18.53
N VAL A 80 20.57 -6.66 -17.75
CA VAL A 80 21.12 -7.91 -17.22
C VAL A 80 20.65 -9.12 -18.04
N ILE A 81 19.39 -9.10 -18.50
CA ILE A 81 18.76 -10.21 -19.21
C ILE A 81 18.54 -9.81 -20.67
N SER A 82 19.37 -10.34 -21.56
CA SER A 82 19.29 -10.02 -23.00
C SER A 82 18.07 -10.64 -23.69
N SER A 83 17.57 -11.77 -23.19
CA SER A 83 16.38 -12.43 -23.74
C SER A 83 15.11 -11.72 -23.25
N LYS A 84 14.37 -11.10 -24.18
CA LYS A 84 13.08 -10.46 -23.86
C LYS A 84 12.07 -11.44 -23.24
N ALA A 85 12.09 -12.70 -23.69
CA ALA A 85 11.20 -13.73 -23.16
C ALA A 85 11.54 -14.08 -21.71
N GLU A 86 12.83 -14.23 -21.41
CA GLU A 86 13.31 -14.48 -20.06
C GLU A 86 13.04 -13.30 -19.14
N LEU A 87 13.34 -12.07 -19.59
CA LEU A 87 13.07 -10.83 -18.84
C LEU A 87 11.59 -10.76 -18.44
N SER A 88 10.69 -10.99 -19.39
CA SER A 88 9.24 -10.97 -19.13
C SER A 88 8.84 -12.03 -18.11
N GLN A 89 9.35 -13.26 -18.22
CA GLN A 89 9.03 -14.34 -17.27
C GLN A 89 9.56 -14.05 -15.87
N THR A 90 10.79 -13.55 -15.77
CA THR A 90 11.41 -13.18 -14.49
C THR A 90 10.65 -12.04 -13.82
N VAL A 91 10.28 -11.00 -14.57
CA VAL A 91 9.48 -9.88 -14.05
C VAL A 91 8.11 -10.37 -13.56
N GLU A 92 7.40 -11.20 -14.32
CA GLU A 92 6.10 -11.74 -13.89
C GLU A 92 6.21 -12.59 -12.62
N ALA A 93 7.26 -13.41 -12.48
CA ALA A 93 7.52 -14.18 -11.27
C ALA A 93 7.78 -13.27 -10.05
N LEU A 94 8.57 -12.21 -10.22
CA LEU A 94 8.82 -11.21 -9.18
C LEU A 94 7.54 -10.45 -8.80
N MET A 95 6.72 -10.09 -9.79
CA MET A 95 5.44 -9.41 -9.60
C MET A 95 4.46 -10.26 -8.80
N ALA A 96 4.33 -11.55 -9.13
CA ALA A 96 3.49 -12.49 -8.39
C ALA A 96 3.94 -12.60 -6.93
N LYS A 97 5.25 -12.68 -6.69
CA LYS A 97 5.83 -12.72 -5.35
C LYS A 97 5.57 -11.42 -4.57
N GLU A 98 5.82 -10.26 -5.17
CA GLU A 98 5.59 -8.97 -4.49
C GLU A 98 4.10 -8.75 -4.19
N LEU A 99 3.20 -9.13 -5.12
CA LEU A 99 1.76 -9.08 -4.88
C LEU A 99 1.39 -9.90 -3.65
N ALA A 100 1.82 -11.16 -3.59
CA ALA A 100 1.57 -12.04 -2.45
C ALA A 100 2.13 -11.47 -1.15
N SER A 101 3.38 -11.00 -1.16
CA SER A 101 4.03 -10.39 0.02
C SER A 101 3.35 -9.10 0.49
N GLY A 102 2.87 -8.26 -0.44
CA GLY A 102 2.15 -7.03 -0.10
C GLY A 102 0.77 -7.30 0.51
N VAL A 103 0.01 -8.25 -0.07
CA VAL A 103 -1.28 -8.70 0.51
C VAL A 103 -1.07 -9.31 1.89
N GLN A 104 -0.05 -10.16 2.03
CA GLN A 104 0.33 -10.73 3.31
C GLN A 104 0.66 -9.63 4.33
N THR A 105 1.47 -8.64 3.96
CA THR A 105 1.79 -7.49 4.81
C THR A 105 0.53 -6.79 5.33
N ILE A 106 -0.46 -6.57 4.45
CA ILE A 106 -1.75 -5.97 4.84
C ILE A 106 -2.47 -6.85 5.86
N GLN A 107 -2.60 -8.15 5.60
CA GLN A 107 -3.29 -9.08 6.49
C GLN A 107 -2.64 -9.14 7.88
N TYR A 108 -1.31 -9.26 7.95
CA TYR A 108 -0.61 -9.31 9.23
C TYR A 108 -0.74 -7.99 9.98
N GLN A 109 -0.52 -6.86 9.32
CA GLN A 109 -0.56 -5.55 9.99
C GLN A 109 -1.97 -5.20 10.46
N ILE A 110 -3.01 -5.45 9.67
CA ILE A 110 -4.39 -5.19 10.13
C ILE A 110 -4.74 -6.01 11.38
N ASN A 111 -4.29 -7.26 11.46
CA ASN A 111 -4.59 -8.14 12.60
C ASN A 111 -3.65 -7.95 13.81
N THR A 112 -2.59 -7.17 13.70
CA THR A 112 -1.58 -7.00 14.77
C THR A 112 -1.43 -5.55 15.23
N LEU A 113 -1.92 -4.57 14.47
CA LEU A 113 -1.90 -3.17 14.87
C LEU A 113 -3.00 -2.92 15.91
N MET A 114 -2.58 -2.56 17.12
CA MET A 114 -3.48 -2.08 18.17
C MET A 114 -4.01 -0.70 17.78
N THR A 115 -5.30 -0.47 18.00
CA THR A 115 -5.89 0.88 17.85
C THR A 115 -6.16 1.47 19.23
N THR A 116 -6.42 2.78 19.32
CA THR A 116 -6.69 3.42 20.62
C THR A 116 -7.95 2.88 21.31
N ASN A 117 -8.81 2.17 20.57
CA ASN A 117 -10.05 1.58 21.05
C ASN A 117 -9.94 0.07 21.35
N GLY A 118 -8.75 -0.52 21.25
CA GLY A 118 -8.51 -1.98 21.29
C GLY A 118 -8.14 -2.50 19.93
#